data_AF-A0A0C3AM81-F1
#
_entry.id   AF-A0A0C3AM81-F1
#
_cell.length_a   1.000
_cell.length_b   1.000
_cell.length_c   1.000
_cell.angle_alpha   90.00
_cell.angle_beta   90.00
_cell.angle_gamma   90.00
#
_symmetry.space_group_name_H-M   'P 1'
#
loop_
_entity.id
_entity.type
_entity.pdbx_description
1 polymer ?
#
loop_
_entity_poly.entity_id
_entity_poly.type
_entity_poly.pdbx_seq_one_letter_code
_entity_poly.pdbx_strand_id
1 'polypeptide(L)'
;CMCILAPICLMACGLFACSPVAPTLAIDLCVLEFVKTLFVWLTPNTTAWCDALGHFLDAQGYKLQSKDNLRRQFSNAYHWY
;
A
#
# COMPACT_ATOMS: atom_id res chain seq x y z
N CYS A 1 -17.63 10.23 25.55
CA CYS A 1 -16.76 9.11 25.13
C CYS A 1 -15.61 9.73 24.33
N MET A 2 -14.37 9.68 24.81
CA MET A 2 -13.18 10.08 24.02
C MET A 2 -12.73 8.90 23.16
N CYS A 3 -13.66 8.38 22.36
CA CYS A 3 -13.52 7.09 21.72
C CYS A 3 -13.09 7.32 20.27
N ILE A 4 -11.82 7.09 20.01
CA ILE A 4 -11.24 7.15 18.67
C ILE A 4 -11.79 5.97 17.86
N LEU A 5 -12.12 6.19 16.59
CA LEU A 5 -12.60 5.13 15.71
C LEU A 5 -11.56 3.99 15.64
N ALA A 6 -12.01 2.74 15.76
CA ALA A 6 -11.13 1.57 15.68
C ALA A 6 -10.21 1.57 14.45
N PRO A 7 -10.65 1.97 13.24
CA PRO A 7 -9.76 2.16 12.09
C PRO A 7 -8.60 3.13 12.33
N ILE A 8 -8.82 4.25 13.02
CA ILE A 8 -7.78 5.25 13.32
C ILE A 8 -6.77 4.68 14.32
N CYS A 9 -7.25 3.97 15.34
CA CYS A 9 -6.36 3.28 16.29
C CYS A 9 -5.51 2.20 15.59
N LEU A 10 -6.10 1.46 14.66
CA LEU A 10 -5.37 0.44 13.88
C LEU A 10 -4.30 1.08 12.99
N MET A 11 -4.63 2.17 12.29
CA MET A 11 -3.66 2.88 11.45
C MET A 11 -2.52 3.48 12.28
N ALA A 12 -2.79 3.99 13.48
CA ALA A 12 -1.74 4.44 14.41
C ALA A 12 -0.77 3.29 14.81
N CYS A 13 -1.22 2.04 14.73
CA CYS A 13 -0.41 0.84 14.93
C CYS A 13 0.18 0.26 13.64
N GLY A 14 0.04 0.93 12.49
CA GLY A 14 0.52 0.42 11.19
C GLY A 14 -0.38 -0.64 10.55
N LEU A 15 -1.63 -0.78 11.01
CA LEU A 15 -2.56 -1.83 10.59
C LEU A 15 -3.79 -1.23 9.87
N PHE A 16 -4.29 -1.96 8.88
CA PHE A 16 -5.57 -1.66 8.20
C PHE A 16 -6.38 -2.94 8.03
N ALA A 17 -7.67 -2.82 7.70
CA ALA A 17 -8.62 -3.94 7.64
C ALA A 17 -8.18 -5.08 6.69
N CYS A 18 -7.31 -4.78 5.72
CA CYS A 18 -6.73 -5.75 4.78
C CYS A 18 -5.26 -6.10 5.06
N SER A 19 -4.76 -5.85 6.28
CA SER A 19 -3.40 -6.24 6.66
C SER A 19 -3.27 -7.77 6.58
N PRO A 20 -2.22 -8.30 5.93
CA PRO A 20 -2.06 -9.73 5.79
C PRO A 20 -1.82 -10.42 7.14
N VAL A 21 -2.49 -11.56 7.36
CA VAL A 21 -2.40 -12.37 8.59
C VAL A 21 -1.13 -13.24 8.63
N ALA A 22 -0.58 -13.57 7.46
CA ALA A 22 0.66 -14.31 7.28
C ALA A 22 1.71 -13.43 6.57
N PRO A 23 3.03 -13.68 6.73
CA PRO A 23 4.07 -12.86 6.11
C PRO A 23 3.92 -12.90 4.58
N THR A 24 3.41 -11.80 4.05
CA THR A 24 3.34 -11.48 2.62
C THR A 24 3.84 -10.04 2.44
N LEU A 25 3.76 -9.49 1.24
CA LEU A 25 4.14 -8.10 1.00
C LEU A 25 3.20 -7.15 1.76
N ALA A 26 3.76 -6.45 2.76
CA ALA A 26 3.11 -5.36 3.46
C ALA A 26 3.43 -4.03 2.78
N ILE A 27 2.50 -3.08 2.87
CA ILE A 27 2.65 -1.75 2.28
C ILE A 27 2.68 -0.74 3.41
N ASP A 28 3.76 0.02 3.44
CA ASP A 28 4.03 0.98 4.50
C ASP A 28 3.14 2.23 4.38
N LEU A 29 2.73 2.79 5.53
CA LEU A 29 1.86 3.97 5.57
C LEU A 29 2.53 5.22 4.97
N CYS A 30 3.85 5.39 5.14
CA CYS A 30 4.57 6.50 4.53
C CYS A 30 4.59 6.38 3.01
N VAL A 31 4.62 5.15 2.46
CA VAL A 31 4.48 4.93 1.02
C VAL A 31 3.07 5.32 0.58
N LEU A 32 2.01 4.92 1.30
CA LEU A 32 0.64 5.31 0.96
C LEU A 32 0.44 6.83 0.97
N GLU A 33 0.94 7.53 1.98
CA GLU A 33 0.89 8.99 2.06
C GLU A 33 1.67 9.67 0.91
N PHE A 34 2.84 9.12 0.57
CA PHE A 34 3.62 9.60 -0.57
C PHE A 34 2.84 9.45 -1.88
N VAL A 35 2.24 8.28 -2.14
CA VAL A 35 1.48 8.05 -3.38
C VAL A 35 0.21 8.90 -3.42
N LYS A 36 -0.48 9.07 -2.29
CA LYS A 36 -1.63 9.96 -2.18
C LYS A 36 -1.25 11.40 -2.53
N THR A 37 -0.13 11.87 -2.01
CA THR A 37 0.42 13.21 -2.33
C THR A 37 0.79 13.30 -3.81
N LEU A 38 1.42 12.26 -4.37
CA LEU A 38 1.80 12.19 -5.77
C LEU A 38 0.58 12.28 -6.71
N PHE A 39 -0.51 11.59 -6.37
CA PHE A 39 -1.75 11.59 -7.14
C PHE A 39 -2.56 12.89 -7.06
N VAL A 40 -2.17 13.85 -6.23
CA VAL A 40 -2.68 15.23 -6.31
C VAL A 40 -2.14 15.93 -7.57
N TRP A 41 -0.92 15.60 -7.98
CA TRP A 41 -0.20 16.25 -9.09
C TRP A 41 -0.21 15.45 -10.39
N LEU A 42 -0.56 14.17 -10.31
CA LEU A 42 -0.61 13.24 -11.44
C LEU A 42 -1.96 12.54 -11.46
N THR A 43 -2.47 12.23 -12.65
CA THR A 43 -3.67 11.40 -12.79
C THR A 43 -3.47 10.08 -12.00
N PRO A 44 -4.39 9.72 -11.07
CA PRO A 44 -4.25 8.52 -10.27
C PRO A 44 -4.19 7.28 -11.16
N ASN A 45 -3.01 6.65 -11.24
CA ASN A 45 -2.79 5.45 -12.02
C ASN A 45 -2.05 4.40 -11.17
N THR A 46 -2.83 3.69 -10.37
CA THR A 46 -2.32 2.61 -9.51
C THR A 46 -1.63 1.51 -10.31
N THR A 47 -2.01 1.29 -11.57
CA THR A 47 -1.42 0.25 -12.42
C THR A 47 -0.01 0.64 -12.86
N ALA A 48 0.14 1.82 -13.47
CA ALA A 48 1.45 2.31 -13.88
C ALA A 48 2.39 2.49 -12.67
N TRP A 49 1.83 2.92 -11.53
CA TRP A 49 2.56 2.96 -10.28
C TRP A 49 3.09 1.58 -9.89
N CYS A 50 2.22 0.57 -9.81
CA CYS A 50 2.59 -0.78 -9.35
C CYS A 50 3.60 -1.44 -10.29
N ASP A 51 3.47 -1.18 -11.59
CA ASP A 51 4.40 -1.65 -12.60
C ASP A 51 5.79 -1.04 -12.40
N ALA A 52 5.86 0.28 -12.19
CA ALA A 52 7.11 0.98 -11.93
C ALA A 52 7.78 0.51 -10.63
N LEU A 53 7.02 0.36 -9.54
CA LEU A 53 7.57 -0.19 -8.29
C LEU A 53 8.04 -1.63 -8.47
N GLY A 54 7.24 -2.48 -9.12
CA GLY A 54 7.61 -3.87 -9.37
C GLY A 54 8.94 -3.97 -10.10
N HIS A 55 9.12 -3.15 -11.14
CA HIS A 55 10.39 -3.06 -11.88
C HIS A 55 11.54 -2.51 -11.02
N PHE A 56 11.29 -1.48 -10.21
CA PHE A 56 12.29 -0.94 -9.29
C PHE A 56 12.75 -1.98 -8.27
N LEU A 57 11.82 -2.72 -7.66
CA LEU A 57 12.11 -3.75 -6.68
C LEU A 57 12.86 -4.93 -7.30
N ASP A 58 12.48 -5.35 -8.50
CA ASP A 58 13.17 -6.41 -9.24
C ASP A 58 14.62 -6.01 -9.54
N ALA A 59 14.86 -4.76 -9.95
CA ALA A 59 16.21 -4.23 -10.16
C ALA A 59 17.06 -4.19 -8.87
N GLN A 60 16.42 -4.08 -7.70
CA GLN A 60 17.09 -4.17 -6.39
C GLN A 60 17.25 -5.62 -5.89
N GLY A 61 16.83 -6.62 -6.68
CA GLY A 61 16.93 -8.05 -6.35
C GLY A 61 15.73 -8.61 -5.57
N TYR A 62 14.69 -7.81 -5.33
CA TYR A 62 13.46 -8.27 -4.69
C TYR A 62 12.52 -8.89 -5.72
N LYS A 63 12.51 -10.23 -5.78
CA LYS A 63 11.59 -10.97 -6.65
C LYS A 63 10.21 -11.09 -6.00
N LEU A 64 9.27 -10.26 -6.46
CA LEU A 64 7.87 -10.42 -6.12
C LEU A 64 7.31 -11.64 -6.86
N GLN A 65 6.82 -12.63 -6.12
CA GLN A 65 6.30 -13.90 -6.65
C GLN A 65 5.16 -13.70 -7.67
N SER A 66 4.41 -12.61 -7.59
CA SER A 66 3.38 -12.25 -8.56
C SER A 66 3.18 -10.75 -8.63
N LYS A 67 3.22 -10.20 -9.84
CA LYS A 67 2.91 -8.79 -10.14
C LYS A 67 1.45 -8.46 -9.80
N ASP A 68 0.55 -9.42 -9.99
CA ASP A 68 -0.87 -9.26 -9.66
C ASP A 68 -1.10 -9.15 -8.15
N ASN A 69 -0.26 -9.79 -7.34
CA ASN A 69 -0.34 -9.67 -5.88
C ASN A 69 0.02 -8.26 -5.41
N LEU A 70 1.09 -7.65 -5.96
CA LEU A 70 1.45 -6.28 -5.62
C LEU A 70 0.32 -5.30 -5.95
N ARG A 71 -0.21 -5.37 -7.18
CA ARG A 71 -1.29 -4.47 -7.60
C ARG A 71 -2.54 -4.62 -6.74
N ARG A 72 -2.92 -5.86 -6.42
CA ARG A 72 -4.08 -6.16 -5.57
C ARG A 72 -3.87 -5.65 -4.14
N GLN A 73 -2.72 -5.93 -3.54
CA GLN A 73 -2.40 -5.50 -2.18
C GLN A 73 -2.32 -3.97 -2.09
N PHE A 74 -1.69 -3.33 -3.07
CA PHE A 74 -1.61 -1.87 -3.15
C PHE A 74 -2.97 -1.22 -3.29
N SER A 75 -3.79 -1.71 -4.22
CA SER A 75 -5.15 -1.19 -4.42
C SER A 75 -5.99 -1.33 -3.15
N ASN A 76 -5.87 -2.46 -2.45
CA ASN A 76 -6.60 -2.68 -1.19
C ASN A 76 -6.09 -1.76 -0.08
N ALA A 77 -4.77 -1.68 0.14
CA ALA A 77 -4.19 -0.81 1.16
C ALA A 77 -4.55 0.66 0.92
N TYR A 78 -4.43 1.12 -0.33
CA TYR A 78 -4.77 2.48 -0.73
C TYR A 78 -6.27 2.80 -0.63
N HIS A 79 -7.16 1.81 -0.78
CA HIS A 79 -8.59 2.02 -0.60
C HIS A 79 -8.99 2.22 0.87
N TRP A 80 -8.29 1.57 1.81
CA TRP A 80 -8.58 1.65 3.24
C TRP A 80 -7.84 2.78 3.97
N TYR A 81 -6.83 3.37 3.32
CA TYR A 81 -6.06 4.52 3.80
C TYR A 81 -6.73 5.85 3.46
#